data_AF-A0A846BRN4-F1
#
_entry.id   AF-A0A846BRN4-F1
#
_cell.length_a   1.000
_cell.length_b   1.000
_cell.length_c   1.000
_cell.angle_alpha   90.00
_cell.angle_beta   90.00
_cell.angle_gamma   90.00
#
_symmetry.space_group_name_H-M   'P 1'
#
loop_
_entity.id
_entity.type
_entity.pdbx_description
1 polymer ?
#
loop_
_entity_poly.entity_id
_entity_poly.type
_entity_poly.pdbx_seq_one_letter_code
_entity_poly.pdbx_strand_id
1 'polypeptide(L)'
;IEYQLSDLKDVMLAYSISVHRSQGSEFPVVILPVSMQQYMMLQRNLYYTGVTRGKKLVVIVGEEKPLQIAVQTNRVLNRNTTLRERLAGSL
;
A
#
# COMPACT_ATOMS: atom_id res chain seq x y z
N ILE A 1 3.50 -26.05 -15.66
CA ILE A 1 2.10 -25.59 -15.80
C ILE A 1 2.07 -24.83 -17.12
N GLU A 2 1.33 -25.33 -18.10
CA GLU A 2 1.12 -24.62 -19.37
C GLU A 2 -0.17 -23.82 -19.28
N TYR A 3 -0.12 -22.56 -19.70
CA TYR A 3 -1.27 -21.66 -19.74
C TYR A 3 -1.94 -21.76 -21.11
N GLN A 4 -3.27 -21.79 -21.12
CA GLN A 4 -4.05 -21.63 -22.33
C GLN A 4 -4.21 -20.15 -22.67
N LEU A 5 -4.54 -19.87 -23.93
CA LEU A 5 -4.73 -18.50 -24.42
C LEU A 5 -5.87 -17.77 -23.68
N SER A 6 -6.85 -18.52 -23.15
CA SER A 6 -7.90 -18.01 -22.26
C SER A 6 -7.38 -17.45 -20.94
N ASP A 7 -6.33 -18.05 -20.39
CA ASP A 7 -5.82 -17.74 -19.06
C ASP A 7 -5.03 -16.44 -19.05
N LEU A 8 -4.58 -15.99 -20.23
CA LEU A 8 -3.84 -14.72 -20.39
C LEU A 8 -4.65 -13.50 -19.96
N LYS A 9 -5.99 -13.61 -19.88
CA LYS A 9 -6.85 -12.53 -19.37
C LYS A 9 -6.68 -12.28 -17.87
N ASP A 10 -6.25 -13.30 -17.14
CA ASP A 10 -6.10 -13.27 -15.68
C ASP A 10 -4.65 -13.06 -15.23
N VAL A 11 -3.73 -12.89 -16.19
CA VAL A 11 -2.30 -12.67 -15.94
C VAL A 11 -1.93 -11.25 -16.33
N MET A 12 -1.16 -10.58 -15.47
CA MET A 12 -0.59 -9.27 -15.75
C MET A 12 0.90 -9.24 -15.43
N LEU A 13 1.63 -8.32 -16.07
CA LEU A 13 3.04 -8.10 -15.79
C LEU A 13 3.23 -7.65 -14.34
N ALA A 14 4.24 -8.23 -13.67
CA ALA A 14 4.55 -7.99 -12.26
C ALA A 14 5.89 -7.28 -12.04
N TYR A 15 6.41 -6.56 -13.04
CA TYR A 15 7.62 -5.74 -12.88
C TYR A 15 7.47 -4.66 -11.80
N SER A 16 6.24 -4.16 -11.63
CA SER A 16 5.84 -3.35 -10.50
C SER A 16 4.49 -3.84 -10.00
N ILE A 17 4.30 -3.80 -8.68
CA ILE A 17 3.04 -4.19 -8.04
C ILE A 17 2.61 -3.09 -7.09
N SER A 18 1.30 -2.91 -6.94
CA SER A 18 0.79 -1.95 -5.96
C SER A 18 1.04 -2.44 -4.54
N VAL A 19 1.14 -1.49 -3.59
CA VAL A 19 1.30 -1.82 -2.16
C VAL A 19 0.14 -2.68 -1.65
N HIS A 20 -1.08 -2.48 -2.18
CA HIS A 20 -2.22 -3.31 -1.83
C HIS A 20 -2.06 -4.77 -2.30
N ARG A 21 -1.55 -4.98 -3.52
CA ARG A 21 -1.31 -6.34 -4.05
C ARG A 21 -0.15 -7.05 -3.35
N SER A 22 0.79 -6.30 -2.78
CA SER A 22 1.92 -6.87 -2.04
C SER A 22 1.65 -7.14 -0.55
N GLN A 23 0.43 -6.89 -0.06
CA GLN A 23 0.07 -7.15 1.34
C GLN A 23 0.33 -8.62 1.71
N GLY A 24 0.98 -8.83 2.86
CA GLY A 24 1.38 -10.16 3.32
C GLY A 24 2.65 -10.73 2.66
N SER A 25 3.14 -10.13 1.57
CA SER A 25 4.39 -10.52 0.91
C SER A 25 5.57 -9.66 1.37
N GLU A 26 6.79 -10.19 1.33
CA GLU A 26 7.99 -9.43 1.68
C GLU A 26 9.12 -9.73 0.69
N PHE A 27 9.95 -8.72 0.42
CA PHE A 27 10.99 -8.76 -0.59
C PHE A 27 12.34 -8.33 0.02
N PRO A 28 13.48 -8.89 -0.41
CA PRO A 28 14.78 -8.47 0.08
C PRO A 28 15.03 -6.97 -0.07
N VAL A 29 14.63 -6.40 -1.21
CA VAL A 29 14.76 -4.98 -1.54
C VAL A 29 13.44 -4.47 -2.12
N VAL A 30 13.01 -3.28 -1.69
CA VAL A 30 11.82 -2.59 -2.23
C VAL A 30 12.21 -1.22 -2.73
N ILE A 31 11.74 -0.86 -3.92
CA ILE A 31 11.83 0.50 -4.47
C ILE A 31 10.42 1.09 -4.46
N LEU A 32 10.23 2.18 -3.72
CA LEU A 32 8.93 2.81 -3.49
C LEU A 32 8.88 4.20 -4.14
N PRO A 33 8.18 4.36 -5.27
CA PRO A 33 8.04 5.65 -5.93
C PRO A 33 7.04 6.56 -5.19
N VAL A 34 7.37 7.85 -5.08
CA VAL A 34 6.57 8.89 -4.40
C VAL A 34 6.42 10.09 -5.32
N SER A 35 5.19 10.55 -5.54
CA SER A 35 4.92 11.65 -6.46
C SER A 35 3.61 12.35 -6.09
N MET A 36 3.48 13.64 -6.42
CA MET A 36 2.20 14.36 -6.32
C MET A 36 1.10 13.77 -7.22
N GLN A 37 1.47 13.04 -8.29
CA GLN A 37 0.48 12.41 -9.19
C GLN A 37 -0.44 11.40 -8.47
N GLN A 38 0.04 10.81 -7.37
CA GLN A 38 -0.71 9.87 -6.53
C GLN A 38 -1.29 10.53 -5.27
N TYR A 39 -1.65 11.81 -5.33
CA TYR A 39 -2.09 12.62 -4.19
C TYR A 39 -3.12 11.94 -3.29
N MET A 40 -4.16 11.32 -3.86
CA MET A 40 -5.22 10.64 -3.10
C MET A 40 -4.72 9.42 -2.30
N MET A 41 -3.59 8.85 -2.70
CA MET A 41 -2.94 7.70 -2.07
C MET A 41 -1.82 8.10 -1.12
N LEU A 42 -1.51 9.40 -0.96
CA LEU A 42 -0.53 9.88 0.02
C LEU A 42 -1.08 9.75 1.44
N GLN A 43 -1.06 8.53 1.98
CA GLN A 43 -1.58 8.20 3.31
C GLN A 43 -0.54 7.40 4.10
N ARG A 44 -0.44 7.68 5.41
CA ARG A 44 0.59 7.10 6.28
C ARG A 44 0.56 5.59 6.29
N ASN A 45 -0.62 4.99 6.39
CA ASN A 45 -0.79 3.53 6.44
C ASN A 45 -0.33 2.86 5.14
N LEU A 46 -0.56 3.47 3.98
CA LEU A 46 -0.12 2.91 2.70
C LEU A 46 1.40 2.89 2.61
N TYR A 47 2.04 4.00 2.94
CA TYR A 47 3.50 4.13 2.89
C TYR A 47 4.18 3.26 3.95
N TYR A 48 3.63 3.21 5.17
CA TYR A 48 4.05 2.27 6.21
C TYR A 48 3.99 0.82 5.72
N THR A 49 2.87 0.43 5.09
CA THR A 49 2.72 -0.91 4.53
C THR A 49 3.79 -1.17 3.47
N GLY A 50 4.01 -0.24 2.54
CA GLY A 50 5.04 -0.34 1.50
C GLY A 50 6.46 -0.52 2.08
N VAL A 51 6.82 0.27 3.09
CA VAL A 51 8.13 0.17 3.78
C VAL A 51 8.29 -1.19 4.44
N THR A 52 7.27 -1.70 5.14
CA THR A 52 7.34 -3.02 5.79
C THR A 52 7.42 -4.20 4.81
N ARG A 53 7.26 -3.98 3.49
CA ARG A 53 7.49 -5.04 2.51
C ARG A 53 8.98 -5.30 2.26
N GLY A 54 9.88 -4.39 2.63
CA GLY A 54 11.33 -4.55 2.46
C GLY A 54 12.00 -5.20 3.67
N LYS A 55 12.74 -6.30 3.44
CA LYS A 55 13.46 -7.03 4.51
C LYS A 55 14.84 -6.48 4.83
N LYS A 56 15.57 -6.04 3.82
CA LYS A 56 16.98 -5.60 3.96
C LYS A 56 17.18 -4.14 3.57
N LEU A 57 16.51 -3.68 2.52
CA LEU A 57 16.63 -2.33 2.00
C LEU A 57 15.31 -1.83 1.45
N VAL A 58 14.99 -0.57 1.74
CA VAL A 58 13.92 0.18 1.10
C VAL A 58 14.52 1.45 0.50
N VAL A 59 14.30 1.65 -0.79
CA VAL A 59 14.71 2.86 -1.51
C VAL A 59 13.46 3.63 -1.88
N ILE A 60 13.33 4.85 -1.35
CA ILE A 60 12.23 5.75 -1.68
C ILE A 60 12.70 6.68 -2.80
N VAL A 61 11.97 6.72 -3.91
CA VAL A 61 12.33 7.52 -5.09
C VAL A 61 11.25 8.55 -5.37
N GLY A 62 11.58 9.83 -5.28
CA GLY A 62 10.60 10.88 -5.49
C GLY A 62 10.97 12.20 -4.84
N GLU A 63 9.97 13.09 -4.76
CA GLU A 63 10.09 14.39 -4.11
C GLU A 63 9.82 14.29 -2.60
N GLU A 64 10.47 15.15 -1.82
CA GLU A 64 10.32 15.19 -0.36
C GLU A 64 8.90 15.62 0.06
N LYS A 65 8.30 16.58 -0.64
CA LYS A 65 6.98 17.14 -0.30
C LYS A 65 5.85 16.08 -0.31
N PRO A 66 5.66 15.26 -1.37
CA PRO A 66 4.73 14.13 -1.35
C PRO A 66 4.94 13.17 -0.17
N LEU A 67 6.19 12.89 0.18
CA LEU A 67 6.52 11.99 1.28
C LEU A 67 6.11 12.60 2.62
N GLN A 68 6.41 13.88 2.85
CA GLN A 68 5.96 14.61 4.04
C GLN A 68 4.43 14.60 4.17
N ILE A 69 3.70 14.87 3.08
CA ILE A 69 2.23 14.80 3.04
C ILE A 69 1.75 13.40 3.40
N ALA A 70 2.34 12.36 2.80
CA ALA A 70 1.96 10.97 3.08
C ALA A 70 2.17 10.60 4.54
N VAL A 71 3.33 10.96 5.11
CA VAL A 71 3.65 10.69 6.52
C VAL A 71 2.76 11.50 7.47
N GLN A 72 2.29 12.68 7.12
CA GLN A 72 1.40 13.47 7.99
C GLN A 72 -0.08 13.07 7.87
N THR A 73 -0.49 12.46 6.75
CA THR A 73 -1.90 12.17 6.47
C THR A 73 -2.40 10.91 7.18
N ASN A 74 -3.36 11.09 8.09
CA ASN A 74 -3.94 10.05 8.95
C ASN A 74 -5.44 9.79 8.70
N ARG A 75 -5.93 10.19 7.53
CA ARG A 75 -7.37 10.29 7.20
C ARG A 75 -8.15 8.96 7.30
N VAL A 76 -7.47 7.81 7.20
CA VAL A 76 -8.06 6.46 7.30
C VAL A 76 -8.62 6.14 8.70
N LEU A 77 -8.19 6.86 9.75
CA LEU A 77 -8.65 6.61 11.11
C LEU A 77 -10.13 6.93 11.34
N ASN A 78 -10.76 7.74 10.48
CA ASN A 78 -12.18 8.08 10.60
C ASN A 78 -13.06 7.09 9.84
N ARG A 79 -12.92 5.79 10.14
CA ARG A 79 -13.80 4.75 9.59
C ARG A 79 -15.10 4.73 10.38
N ASN A 80 -16.21 5.06 9.73
CA ASN A 80 -17.54 4.90 10.33
C ASN A 80 -17.82 3.41 10.54
N THR A 81 -17.78 2.97 11.80
CA THR A 81 -18.07 1.60 12.22
C THR A 81 -18.69 1.63 13.61
N THR A 82 -19.69 0.78 13.86
CA THR A 82 -20.33 0.61 15.18
C THR A 82 -19.76 -0.58 15.96
N LEU A 83 -18.69 -1.21 15.45
CA LEU A 83 -18.12 -2.43 16.04
C LEU A 83 -17.59 -2.14 17.45
N ARG A 84 -17.00 -0.98 17.67
CA ARG A 84 -16.46 -0.58 18.97
C ARG A 84 -17.57 -0.48 20.01
N GLU A 85 -18.67 0.19 19.66
CA GLU A 85 -19.82 0.40 20.52
C GLU A 85 -20.53 -0.92 20.85
N ARG A 86 -20.65 -1.81 19.85
CA ARG A 86 -21.22 -3.16 20.04
C ARG A 86 -20.36 -4.03 20.96
N LEU A 87 -19.04 -3.98 20.85
CA LEU A 87 -18.13 -4.72 21.73
C LEU A 87 -18.13 -4.16 23.17
N ALA A 88 -18.34 -2.85 23.33
CA ALA A 88 -18.42 -2.20 24.62
C ALA A 88 -19.79 -2.33 25.32
N GLY A 89 -20.81 -2.89 24.65
CA GLY A 89 -22.18 -3.00 25.18
C GLY A 89 -22.88 -1.65 25.36
N SER A 90 -22.38 -0.60 24.71
CA SER A 90 -22.86 0.77 24.82
C SER A 90 -23.83 1.17 23.69
N LEU A 91 -24.35 0.18 22.97
CA LEU A 91 -25.33 0.31 21.89
C LEU A 91 -26.47 -0.70 22.08
#